data_AF-A0A7W4H0Y6-F1
#
_entry.id   AF-A0A7W4H0Y6-F1
#
_cell.length_a   1.000
_cell.length_b   1.000
_cell.length_c   1.000
_cell.angle_alpha   90.00
_cell.angle_beta   90.00
_cell.angle_gamma   90.00
#
_symmetry.space_group_name_H-M   'P 1'
#
loop_
_entity.id
_entity.type
_entity.pdbx_description
1 polymer ?
#
loop_
_entity_poly.entity_id
_entity_poly.type
_entity_poly.pdbx_seq_one_letter_code
_entity_poly.pdbx_strand_id
1 'polypeptide(L)'
;MPARYRDTPAAADAASRVAALSFQISAGSRSARMCWRLGSLSVVVDVVVPANATAEVRLPGLDPFEVGSGAHRFESQYPRFREAAGSLSVRSTLADLVDRPAAVAAIREELAGFSAGYADGFFARTAWTDGCRLTDVLFGVPPHVRARLDERLSAL
;
A
#
# COMPACT_ATOMS: atom_id res chain seq x y z
N MET A 1 11.83 -11.26 29.19
CA MET A 1 11.77 -10.91 27.76
C MET A 1 10.30 -10.72 27.38
N PRO A 2 9.82 -9.51 27.04
CA PRO A 2 8.43 -9.32 26.66
C PRO A 2 8.16 -9.90 25.25
N ALA A 3 7.09 -10.67 25.13
CA ALA A 3 6.63 -11.27 23.89
C ALA A 3 6.20 -10.18 22.90
N ARG A 4 6.77 -10.18 21.71
CA ARG A 4 6.39 -9.29 20.61
C ARG A 4 5.12 -9.84 19.97
N TYR A 5 3.97 -9.27 20.29
CA TYR A 5 2.71 -9.60 19.63
C TYR A 5 2.58 -8.76 18.35
N ARG A 6 2.68 -9.41 17.19
CA ARG A 6 2.46 -8.79 15.88
C ARG A 6 1.11 -9.24 15.38
N ASP A 7 0.07 -8.44 15.64
CA ASP A 7 -1.22 -8.67 15.01
C ASP A 7 -1.16 -8.07 13.60
N THR A 8 -1.11 -8.96 12.60
CA THR A 8 -1.19 -8.58 11.20
C THR A 8 -2.64 -8.83 10.80
N PRO A 9 -3.52 -7.80 10.68
CA PRO A 9 -4.87 -8.05 10.25
C PRO A 9 -4.84 -8.63 8.83
N ALA A 10 -5.54 -9.75 8.63
CA ALA A 10 -5.56 -10.58 7.43
C ALA A 10 -6.23 -9.95 6.19
N ALA A 11 -6.22 -8.62 6.07
CA ALA A 11 -6.71 -7.88 4.91
C ALA A 11 -5.54 -7.28 4.10
N ALA A 12 -4.37 -7.92 4.14
CA ALA A 12 -3.14 -7.47 3.49
C ALA A 12 -2.89 -8.19 2.15
N ASP A 13 -3.92 -8.36 1.33
CA ASP A 13 -3.76 -8.85 -0.04
C ASP A 13 -4.25 -7.76 -1.02
N ALA A 14 -3.34 -7.33 -1.90
CA ALA A 14 -3.51 -6.41 -3.05
C ALA A 14 -3.16 -4.90 -2.95
N ALA A 15 -2.45 -4.39 -1.93
CA ALA A 15 -2.01 -2.97 -1.94
C ALA A 15 -0.67 -2.68 -1.23
N SER A 16 0.36 -3.47 -1.51
CA SER A 16 1.63 -3.52 -0.76
C SER A 16 2.58 -2.29 -0.81
N ARG A 17 2.11 -1.07 -1.11
CA ARG A 17 2.83 0.18 -0.74
C ARG A 17 1.93 1.31 -0.24
N VAL A 18 0.69 1.03 0.13
CA VAL A 18 -0.24 2.01 0.70
C VAL A 18 -0.13 1.91 2.22
N ALA A 19 0.74 2.74 2.82
CA ALA A 19 0.89 2.96 4.26
C ALA A 19 0.65 1.73 5.17
N ALA A 20 1.71 1.00 5.49
CA ALA A 20 1.67 0.04 6.57
C ALA A 20 1.45 0.76 7.91
N LEU A 21 0.19 0.96 8.30
CA LEU A 21 -0.17 1.28 9.68
C LEU A 21 0.29 0.11 10.53
N SER A 22 1.39 0.31 11.26
CA SER A 22 1.93 -0.69 12.17
C SER A 22 1.78 -0.18 13.60
N PHE A 23 1.18 -1.01 14.44
CA PHE A 23 1.04 -0.76 15.86
C PHE A 23 1.81 -1.87 16.58
N GLN A 24 2.68 -1.47 17.50
CA GLN A 24 3.39 -2.41 18.36
C GLN A 24 2.89 -2.24 19.78
N ILE A 25 2.35 -3.31 20.35
CA ILE A 25 1.88 -3.32 21.74
C ILE A 25 2.80 -4.22 22.54
N SER A 26 3.36 -3.66 23.61
CA SER A 26 4.08 -4.42 24.62
C SER A 26 3.13 -4.64 25.80
N ALA A 27 2.20 -5.58 25.69
CA ALA A 27 1.26 -5.92 26.77
C ALA A 27 1.41 -7.40 27.16
N GLY A 28 1.45 -7.66 28.47
CA GLY A 28 1.22 -9.00 29.01
C GLY A 28 -0.23 -9.41 28.78
N SER A 29 -0.43 -10.34 27.83
CA SER A 29 -1.64 -11.16 27.59
C SER A 29 -3.04 -10.50 27.46
N ARG A 30 -3.21 -9.18 27.56
CA ARG A 30 -4.51 -8.51 27.36
C ARG A 30 -4.65 -7.96 25.94
N SER A 31 -5.77 -8.27 25.29
CA SER A 31 -6.07 -7.85 23.92
C SER A 31 -6.28 -6.34 23.83
N ALA A 32 -5.51 -5.68 22.97
CA ALA A 32 -5.82 -4.32 22.52
C ALA A 32 -6.76 -4.38 21.32
N ARG A 33 -7.42 -3.27 21.02
CA ARG A 33 -8.22 -3.12 19.81
C ARG A 33 -7.76 -1.90 19.04
N MET A 34 -7.65 -2.04 17.73
CA MET A 34 -7.46 -0.92 16.83
C MET A 34 -8.53 -0.97 15.73
N CYS A 35 -9.05 0.20 15.39
CA CYS A 35 -9.88 0.42 14.22
C CYS A 35 -9.31 1.62 13.48
N TRP A 36 -9.34 1.59 12.17
CA TRP A 36 -8.92 2.73 11.37
C TRP A 36 -9.85 2.91 10.19
N ARG A 37 -9.91 4.15 9.70
CA ARG A 37 -10.67 4.54 8.52
C ARG A 37 -9.81 5.46 7.66
N LEU A 38 -9.74 5.17 6.37
CA LEU A 38 -9.20 6.08 5.37
C LEU A 38 -10.31 6.99 4.87
N GLY A 39 -10.11 8.29 5.02
CA GLY A 39 -10.80 9.32 4.25
C GLY A 39 -10.02 9.65 2.98
N SER A 40 -10.50 10.64 2.22
CA SER A 40 -9.88 11.05 0.95
C SER A 40 -8.44 11.58 1.10
N LEU A 41 -8.13 12.19 2.25
CA LEU A 41 -6.84 12.85 2.54
C LEU A 41 -6.38 12.67 3.99
N SER A 42 -7.09 11.87 4.77
CA SER A 42 -6.76 11.66 6.18
C SER A 42 -6.97 10.21 6.57
N VAL A 43 -6.20 9.78 7.56
CA VAL A 43 -6.38 8.49 8.21
C VAL A 43 -6.78 8.75 9.65
N VAL A 44 -7.91 8.19 10.06
CA VAL A 44 -8.40 8.24 11.42
C VAL A 44 -8.15 6.88 12.06
N VAL A 45 -7.46 6.87 13.19
CA VAL A 45 -7.09 5.65 13.92
C VAL A 45 -7.62 5.74 15.35
N ASP A 46 -8.49 4.81 15.71
CA ASP A 46 -9.03 4.63 17.05
C ASP A 46 -8.32 3.44 17.71
N VAL A 47 -7.63 3.69 18.83
CA VAL A 47 -6.85 2.68 19.56
C VAL A 47 -7.34 2.58 20.99
N VAL A 48 -7.58 1.35 21.47
CA VAL A 48 -7.85 1.06 22.87
C VAL A 48 -6.68 0.27 23.44
N VAL A 49 -5.91 0.94 24.30
CA VAL A 49 -4.76 0.35 25.01
C VAL A 49 -5.22 -0.12 26.40
N PRO A 50 -5.04 -1.40 26.76
CA PRO A 50 -5.48 -1.92 28.05
C PRO A 50 -4.74 -1.26 29.22
N ALA A 51 -5.35 -1.30 30.40
CA ALA A 51 -4.73 -0.82 31.63
C ALA A 51 -3.38 -1.52 31.88
N ASN A 52 -2.38 -0.74 32.31
CA ASN A 52 -0.98 -1.16 32.52
C ASN A 52 -0.23 -1.59 31.24
N ALA A 53 -0.62 -1.07 30.08
CA ALA A 53 0.11 -1.26 28.84
C ALA A 53 0.42 0.09 28.17
N THR A 54 1.47 0.08 27.35
CA THR A 54 1.78 1.17 26.41
C THR A 54 1.80 0.61 24.99
N ALA A 55 1.54 1.49 24.02
CA ALA A 55 1.56 1.17 22.60
C ALA A 55 2.43 2.19 21.86
N GLU A 56 3.25 1.71 20.93
CA GLU A 56 3.93 2.56 19.96
C GLU A 56 3.02 2.69 18.73
N VAL A 57 2.67 3.93 18.40
CA VAL A 57 1.82 4.27 17.26
C VAL A 57 2.69 4.83 16.14
N ARG A 58 2.59 4.23 14.94
CA ARG A 58 3.28 4.70 13.74
C ARG A 58 2.25 5.09 12.69
N LEU A 59 2.12 6.39 12.44
CA LEU A 59 1.18 6.95 11.46
C LEU A 59 1.94 7.56 10.27
N PRO A 60 1.37 7.52 9.06
CA PRO A 60 1.93 8.23 7.92
C PRO A 60 2.05 9.72 8.22
N GLY A 61 3.21 10.32 7.97
CA GLY A 61 3.43 11.75 8.16
C GLY A 61 3.71 12.21 9.60
N LEU A 62 3.76 11.29 10.57
CA LEU A 62 4.12 11.57 11.96
C LEU A 62 5.28 10.67 12.40
N ASP A 63 6.18 11.22 13.22
CA ASP A 63 7.18 10.40 13.90
C ASP A 63 6.51 9.40 14.85
N PRO A 64 7.09 8.20 15.06
CA PRO A 64 6.57 7.24 16.03
C PRO A 64 6.43 7.85 17.42
N PHE A 65 5.30 7.60 18.08
CA PHE A 65 5.05 8.09 19.43
C PHE A 65 4.43 7.03 20.33
N GLU A 66 4.75 7.07 21.62
CA GLU A 66 4.25 6.14 22.63
C GLU A 66 3.00 6.69 23.32
N VAL A 67 1.99 5.84 23.51
CA VAL A 67 0.73 6.17 24.16
C VAL A 67 0.47 5.22 25.31
N GLY A 68 -0.01 5.78 26.42
CA GLY A 68 -0.39 5.01 27.61
C GLY A 68 -1.74 4.30 27.47
N SER A 69 -2.16 3.66 28.55
CA SER A 69 -3.48 3.04 28.65
C SER A 69 -4.62 4.04 28.41
N GLY A 70 -5.69 3.58 27.75
CA GLY A 70 -6.87 4.40 27.48
C GLY A 70 -7.38 4.25 26.04
N ALA A 71 -8.45 4.99 25.73
CA ALA A 71 -8.95 5.13 24.37
C ALA A 71 -8.33 6.39 23.75
N HIS A 72 -7.66 6.23 22.62
CA HIS A 72 -6.99 7.31 21.90
C HIS A 72 -7.51 7.35 20.48
N ARG A 73 -7.67 8.57 19.96
CA ARG A 73 -8.02 8.81 18.57
C ARG A 73 -6.95 9.69 17.94
N PHE A 74 -6.39 9.22 16.85
CA PHE A 74 -5.40 9.93 16.06
C PHE A 74 -5.97 10.26 14.69
N GLU A 75 -5.60 11.42 14.19
CA GLU A 75 -5.82 11.81 12.82
C GLU A 75 -4.48 12.25 12.24
N SER A 76 -4.09 11.65 11.12
CA SER A 76 -2.94 12.12 10.36
C SER A 76 -3.35 12.43 8.94
N GLN A 77 -2.68 13.41 8.35
CA GLN A 77 -2.78 13.65 6.92
C GLN A 77 -2.24 12.43 6.20
N TYR A 78 -3.08 11.79 5.42
CA TYR A 78 -2.62 10.76 4.52
C TYR A 78 -1.89 11.49 3.39
N PRO A 79 -0.60 11.23 3.14
CA PRO A 79 0.07 11.87 2.02
C PRO A 79 -0.77 11.59 0.79
N ARG A 80 -1.24 12.68 0.16
CA ARG A 80 -2.00 12.62 -1.08
C ARG A 80 -1.21 11.71 -1.99
N PHE A 81 -1.85 10.72 -2.62
CA PHE A 81 -1.23 10.05 -3.76
C PHE A 81 -0.64 11.14 -4.62
N ARG A 82 0.68 11.15 -4.75
CA ARG A 82 1.34 12.19 -5.50
C ARG A 82 0.84 11.95 -6.91
N GLU A 83 -0.04 12.82 -7.39
CA GLU A 83 -0.30 12.95 -8.80
C GLU A 83 1.03 13.42 -9.39
N ALA A 84 1.95 12.47 -9.64
CA ALA A 84 3.23 12.78 -10.24
C ALA A 84 2.91 13.50 -11.54
N ALA A 85 3.37 14.74 -11.66
CA ALA A 85 2.96 15.67 -12.71
C ALA A 85 3.53 15.32 -14.10
N GLY A 86 3.67 14.04 -14.44
CA GLY A 86 4.20 13.55 -15.69
C GLY A 86 3.30 12.47 -16.29
N SER A 87 3.20 12.48 -17.61
CA SER A 87 2.59 11.42 -18.41
C SER A 87 3.20 10.06 -18.02
N LEU A 88 2.34 9.09 -17.67
CA LEU A 88 2.79 7.73 -17.40
C LEU A 88 3.19 7.04 -18.69
N SER A 89 4.13 6.09 -18.60
CA SER A 89 4.57 5.29 -19.73
C SER A 89 5.01 3.91 -19.22
N VAL A 90 5.32 2.99 -20.11
CA VAL A 90 5.97 1.71 -19.74
C VAL A 90 7.37 1.90 -19.16
N ARG A 91 7.93 3.11 -19.25
CA ARG A 91 9.22 3.47 -18.64
C ARG A 91 9.07 4.02 -17.22
N SER A 92 7.84 4.30 -16.78
CA SER A 92 7.54 4.74 -15.41
C SER A 92 7.96 3.67 -14.40
N THR A 93 8.29 4.14 -13.19
CA THR A 93 8.59 3.23 -12.09
C THR A 93 7.32 2.51 -11.66
N LEU A 94 7.46 1.30 -11.13
CA LEU A 94 6.32 0.55 -10.61
C LEU A 94 5.70 1.26 -9.39
N ALA A 95 6.49 2.01 -8.62
CA ALA A 95 6.00 2.87 -7.55
C ALA A 95 5.01 3.93 -8.05
N ASP A 96 5.37 4.66 -9.12
CA ASP A 96 4.51 5.69 -9.69
C ASP A 96 3.18 5.12 -10.23
N LEU A 97 3.21 3.87 -10.67
CA LEU A 97 2.06 3.18 -11.25
C LEU A 97 1.14 2.58 -10.18
N VAL A 98 1.67 1.96 -9.12
CA VAL A 98 0.85 1.34 -8.06
C VAL A 98 0.05 2.37 -7.28
N ASP A 99 0.58 3.59 -7.18
CA ASP A 99 -0.06 4.74 -6.55
C ASP A 99 -1.24 5.31 -7.37
N ARG A 100 -1.49 4.78 -8.57
CA ARG A 100 -2.55 5.24 -9.47
C ARG A 100 -3.53 4.12 -9.80
N PRO A 101 -4.73 4.13 -9.20
CA PRO A 101 -5.75 3.10 -9.46
C PRO A 101 -6.07 2.92 -10.94
N ALA A 102 -6.15 4.01 -11.71
CA ALA A 102 -6.40 3.98 -13.15
C ALA A 102 -5.28 3.30 -13.94
N ALA A 103 -4.01 3.51 -13.54
CA ALA A 103 -2.87 2.87 -14.18
C ALA A 103 -2.83 1.37 -13.89
N VAL A 104 -3.06 0.98 -12.64
CA VAL A 104 -3.17 -0.43 -12.22
C VAL A 104 -4.29 -1.14 -12.98
N ALA A 105 -5.45 -0.51 -13.13
CA ALA A 105 -6.58 -1.04 -13.90
C ALA A 105 -6.22 -1.23 -15.38
N ALA A 106 -5.63 -0.22 -16.02
CA ALA A 106 -5.21 -0.30 -17.42
C ALA A 106 -4.18 -1.42 -17.64
N ILE A 107 -3.19 -1.58 -16.75
CA ILE A 107 -2.20 -2.65 -16.83
C ILE A 107 -2.88 -4.02 -16.70
N ARG A 108 -3.79 -4.19 -15.74
CA ARG A 108 -4.50 -5.45 -15.51
C ARG A 108 -5.34 -5.84 -16.72
N GLU A 109 -6.09 -4.90 -17.29
CA GLU A 109 -6.94 -5.14 -18.46
C GLU A 109 -6.12 -5.57 -19.68
N GLU A 110 -5.06 -4.83 -20.02
CA GLU A 110 -4.23 -5.14 -21.19
C GLU A 110 -3.50 -6.48 -21.04
N LEU A 111 -2.95 -6.76 -19.86
CA LEU A 111 -2.26 -8.02 -19.60
C LEU A 111 -3.22 -9.22 -19.57
N ALA A 112 -4.43 -9.05 -19.04
CA ALA A 112 -5.46 -10.09 -19.06
C ALA A 112 -6.00 -10.33 -20.48
N GLY A 113 -6.10 -9.28 -21.31
CA GLY A 113 -6.47 -9.37 -22.71
C GLY A 113 -5.41 -10.07 -23.57
N PHE A 114 -4.14 -9.95 -23.21
CA PHE A 114 -3.05 -10.68 -23.85
C PHE A 114 -3.05 -12.18 -23.49
N SER A 115 -3.18 -12.52 -22.20
CA SER A 115 -3.19 -13.90 -21.74
C SER A 115 -3.95 -14.05 -20.42
N ALA A 116 -4.91 -14.98 -20.41
CA ALA A 116 -5.69 -15.29 -19.22
C ALA A 116 -4.76 -15.74 -18.07
N GLY A 117 -4.86 -15.08 -16.91
CA GLY A 117 -4.04 -15.36 -15.73
C GLY A 117 -2.63 -14.76 -15.75
N TYR A 118 -2.17 -14.17 -16.87
CA TYR A 118 -0.87 -13.48 -16.90
C TYR A 118 -0.88 -12.26 -15.97
N ALA A 119 -1.96 -11.48 -15.97
CA ALA A 119 -2.11 -10.33 -15.09
C ALA A 119 -1.96 -10.73 -13.61
N ASP A 120 -2.68 -11.74 -13.15
CA ASP A 120 -2.63 -12.15 -11.74
C ASP A 120 -1.24 -12.68 -11.35
N GLY A 121 -0.64 -13.52 -12.19
CA GLY A 121 0.74 -13.99 -11.98
C GLY A 121 1.76 -12.85 -11.99
N PHE A 122 1.58 -11.84 -12.85
CA PHE A 122 2.40 -10.65 -12.90
C PHE A 122 2.28 -9.83 -11.61
N PHE A 123 1.07 -9.52 -11.15
CA PHE A 123 0.87 -8.73 -9.93
C PHE A 123 1.35 -9.45 -8.67
N ALA A 124 1.21 -10.78 -8.61
CA ALA A 124 1.66 -11.60 -7.48
C ALA A 124 3.18 -11.69 -7.35
N ARG A 125 3.93 -11.71 -8.47
CA ARG A 125 5.39 -11.89 -8.47
C ARG A 125 6.18 -10.59 -8.53
N THR A 126 5.56 -9.51 -8.97
CA THR A 126 6.25 -8.24 -9.23
C THR A 126 6.38 -7.41 -7.95
N ALA A 127 7.60 -6.97 -7.65
CA ALA A 127 7.84 -6.01 -6.59
C ALA A 127 7.58 -4.58 -7.09
N TRP A 128 6.61 -3.89 -6.50
CA TRP A 128 6.15 -2.56 -6.92
C TRP A 128 6.99 -1.42 -6.32
N THR A 129 8.28 -1.37 -6.66
CA THR A 129 9.23 -0.43 -6.03
C THR A 129 9.67 0.70 -6.97
N ASP A 130 10.29 1.75 -6.42
CA ASP A 130 10.84 2.88 -7.20
C ASP A 130 12.04 2.47 -8.06
N GLY A 131 12.75 1.41 -7.64
CA GLY A 131 13.95 0.92 -8.31
C GLY A 131 13.68 0.07 -9.56
N CYS A 132 12.41 -0.28 -9.82
CA CYS A 132 12.03 -1.13 -10.95
C CYS A 132 11.06 -0.40 -11.88
N ARG A 133 11.30 -0.49 -13.19
CA ARG A 133 10.37 0.06 -14.20
C ARG A 133 9.46 -1.02 -14.73
N LEU A 134 8.28 -0.62 -15.21
CA LEU A 134 7.33 -1.56 -15.81
C LEU A 134 7.97 -2.33 -16.98
N THR A 135 8.73 -1.66 -17.84
CA THR A 135 9.43 -2.29 -18.96
C THR A 135 10.41 -3.39 -18.55
N ASP A 136 10.97 -3.34 -17.35
CA ASP A 136 11.98 -4.31 -16.89
C ASP A 136 11.34 -5.62 -16.43
N VAL A 137 10.03 -5.65 -16.19
CA VAL A 137 9.29 -6.80 -15.64
C VAL A 137 8.27 -7.40 -16.62
N LEU A 138 8.09 -6.80 -17.80
CA LEU A 138 7.18 -7.26 -18.87
C LEU A 138 7.78 -8.44 -19.68
N PHE A 139 8.29 -9.46 -18.98
CA PHE A 139 8.90 -10.64 -19.59
C PHE A 139 7.88 -11.47 -20.37
N GLY A 140 8.16 -11.72 -21.66
CA GLY A 140 7.29 -12.51 -22.53
C GLY A 140 6.08 -11.75 -23.08
N VAL A 141 5.97 -10.44 -22.82
CA VAL A 141 4.91 -9.59 -23.38
C VAL A 141 5.32 -9.12 -24.78
N PRO A 142 4.51 -9.38 -25.83
CA PRO A 142 4.81 -8.97 -27.19
C PRO A 142 4.95 -7.44 -27.34
N PRO A 143 5.77 -6.96 -28.30
CA PRO A 143 5.99 -5.53 -28.51
C PRO A 143 4.71 -4.72 -28.76
N HIS A 144 3.73 -5.29 -29.47
CA HIS A 144 2.46 -4.61 -29.75
C HIS A 144 1.59 -4.41 -28.49
N VAL A 145 1.61 -5.36 -27.55
CA VAL A 145 0.92 -5.22 -26.25
C VAL A 145 1.62 -4.15 -25.41
N ARG A 146 2.95 -4.10 -25.45
CA ARG A 146 3.74 -3.05 -24.76
C ARG A 146 3.45 -1.66 -25.33
N ALA A 147 3.32 -1.53 -26.64
CA ALA A 147 2.96 -0.26 -27.29
C ALA A 147 1.55 0.19 -26.88
N ARG A 148 0.56 -0.71 -26.88
CA ARG A 148 -0.80 -0.41 -26.43
C ARG A 148 -0.87 -0.03 -24.95
N LEU A 149 -0.10 -0.71 -24.10
CA LEU A 149 0.07 -0.34 -22.69
C LEU A 149 0.65 1.07 -22.55
N ASP A 150 1.66 1.42 -23.33
CA ASP A 150 2.29 2.74 -23.30
C ASP A 150 1.34 3.86 -23.72
N GLU A 151 0.58 3.65 -24.80
CA GLU A 151 -0.46 4.56 -25.27
C GLU A 151 -1.56 4.75 -24.21
N ARG A 152 -2.04 3.66 -23.59
CA ARG A 152 -3.07 3.75 -22.55
C ARG A 152 -2.57 4.46 -21.31
N LEU A 153 -1.35 4.18 -20.86
CA LEU A 153 -0.76 4.85 -19.71
C LEU A 153 -0.53 6.35 -19.98
N SER A 154 -0.10 6.71 -21.20
CA SER A 154 0.14 8.10 -21.59
C SER A 154 -1.13 8.95 -21.66
N ALA A 155 -2.29 8.30 -21.78
CA ALA A 155 -3.61 8.95 -21.82
C ALA A 155 -4.26 9.16 -20.44
N LEU A 156 -3.62 8.68 -19.36
CA LEU A 156 -4.05 8.86 -17.97
C LEU A 156 -3.41 10.09 -17.33
#